data_AF-A0AA37XDZ3-F1
#
_entry.id   AF-A0AA37XDZ3-F1
#
_cell.length_a   1.000
_cell.length_b   1.000
_cell.length_c   1.000
_cell.angle_alpha   90.00
_cell.angle_beta   90.00
_cell.angle_gamma   90.00
#
_symmetry.space_group_name_H-M   'P 1'
#
loop_
_entity.id
_entity.type
_entity.pdbx_description
1 polymer ?
#
loop_
_entity_poly.entity_id
_entity_poly.type
_entity_poly.pdbx_seq_one_letter_code
_entity_poly.pdbx_strand_id
1 'polypeptide(L)'
;MGGVCQGVPVPALAPASPVAILGTGAHRPGVVVTSDELDAAHGRRPGESRARSGVEVRRWARSEETSSSWRPRRSLGRSRRQD
;
A
#
# COMPACT_ATOMS: atom_id res chain seq x y z
N MET A 1 32.41 -53.17 -23.05
CA MET A 1 32.20 -51.77 -23.48
C MET A 1 31.13 -51.16 -22.59
N GLY A 2 31.51 -50.37 -21.59
CA GLY A 2 30.57 -49.70 -20.67
C GLY A 2 30.47 -48.22 -21.03
N GLY A 3 29.32 -47.77 -21.49
CA GLY A 3 29.06 -46.36 -21.80
C GLY A 3 28.89 -45.55 -20.52
N VAL A 4 29.71 -44.51 -20.36
CA VAL A 4 29.57 -43.56 -19.25
C VAL A 4 28.41 -42.60 -19.54
N CYS A 5 27.36 -42.66 -18.72
CA CYS A 5 26.32 -41.64 -18.70
C CYS A 5 26.91 -40.35 -18.12
N GLN A 6 27.37 -39.45 -18.98
CA GLN A 6 27.80 -38.11 -18.57
C GLN A 6 26.55 -37.28 -18.22
N GLY A 7 26.40 -36.95 -16.94
CA GLY A 7 25.31 -36.09 -16.47
C GLY A 7 25.48 -34.67 -17.01
N VAL A 8 24.40 -34.07 -17.52
CA VAL A 8 24.39 -32.68 -17.96
C VAL A 8 24.49 -31.78 -16.72
N PRO A 9 25.47 -30.85 -16.64
CA PRO A 9 25.55 -29.94 -15.50
C PRO A 9 24.35 -29.00 -15.53
N VAL A 10 23.50 -29.08 -14.50
CA VAL A 10 22.46 -28.08 -14.25
C VAL A 10 23.18 -26.81 -13.79
N PRO A 11 22.98 -25.65 -14.44
CA PRO A 11 23.58 -24.40 -13.97
C PRO A 11 23.07 -24.16 -12.55
N ALA A 12 23.99 -23.92 -11.62
CA ALA A 12 23.65 -23.58 -10.25
C ALA A 12 22.73 -22.36 -10.29
N LEU A 13 21.46 -22.55 -9.91
CA LEU A 13 20.52 -21.45 -9.74
C LEU A 13 21.18 -20.48 -8.74
N ALA A 14 21.52 -19.27 -9.20
CA ALA A 14 21.87 -18.19 -8.29
C ALA A 14 20.77 -18.10 -7.22
N PRO A 15 21.10 -17.88 -5.93
CA PRO A 15 20.08 -17.75 -4.91
C PRO A 15 19.11 -16.65 -5.35
N ALA A 16 17.84 -17.00 -5.52
CA ALA A 16 16.83 -16.05 -5.96
C ALA A 16 16.83 -14.88 -4.96
N SER A 17 17.12 -13.66 -5.45
CA SER A 17 17.07 -12.47 -4.62
C SER A 17 15.70 -12.42 -3.92
N PRO A 18 15.65 -12.22 -2.60
CA PRO A 18 14.39 -12.25 -1.87
C PRO A 18 13.48 -11.12 -2.37
N VAL A 19 12.25 -11.47 -2.73
CA VAL A 19 11.22 -10.49 -3.08
C VAL A 19 10.78 -9.78 -1.79
N ALA A 20 11.00 -8.47 -1.73
CA ALA A 20 10.68 -7.67 -0.55
C ALA A 20 10.07 -6.30 -0.93
N ILE A 21 9.19 -5.80 -0.06
CA ILE A 21 8.71 -4.41 -0.14
C ILE A 21 9.82 -3.51 0.41
N LEU A 22 10.47 -2.75 -0.47
CA LEU A 22 11.57 -1.87 -0.10
C LEU A 22 11.11 -0.49 0.42
N GLY A 23 9.82 -0.19 0.30
CA GLY A 23 9.24 1.03 0.83
C GLY A 23 7.73 1.12 0.58
N THR A 24 7.04 1.80 1.49
CA THR A 24 5.61 2.09 1.39
C THR A 24 5.37 3.58 1.61
N GLY A 25 4.34 4.12 0.95
CA GLY A 25 3.87 5.48 1.19
C GLY A 25 2.35 5.50 1.30
N ALA A 26 1.83 6.50 2.00
CA ALA A 26 0.39 6.73 2.11
C ALA A 26 0.08 8.20 1.87
N HIS A 27 -0.96 8.45 1.08
CA HIS A 27 -1.60 9.75 0.96
C HIS A 27 -2.96 9.69 1.66
N ARG A 28 -3.35 10.79 2.30
CA ARG A 28 -4.62 10.87 3.04
C ARG A 28 -5.45 12.03 2.46
N PRO A 29 -6.72 11.78 2.10
CA PRO A 29 -7.62 12.84 1.65
C PRO A 29 -7.74 13.99 2.64
N GLY A 30 -8.11 15.17 2.15
CA GLY A 30 -8.11 16.40 2.93
C GLY A 30 -9.29 16.58 3.87
N VAL A 31 -10.46 16.01 3.56
CA VAL A 31 -11.65 16.15 4.41
C VAL A 31 -11.64 15.11 5.50
N VAL A 32 -11.85 15.55 6.74
CA VAL A 32 -12.02 14.69 7.91
C VAL A 32 -13.49 14.69 8.27
N VAL A 33 -14.07 13.50 8.47
CA VAL A 33 -15.47 13.33 8.84
C VAL A 33 -15.56 12.39 10.03
N THR A 34 -16.17 12.83 11.11
CA THR A 34 -16.42 12.05 12.32
C THR A 34 -17.63 11.13 12.15
N SER A 35 -17.71 10.08 12.95
CA SER A 35 -18.89 9.22 12.99
C SER A 35 -20.15 9.95 13.44
N ASP A 36 -20.02 10.97 14.30
CA ASP A 36 -21.16 11.77 14.76
C ASP A 36 -21.69 12.69 13.65
N GLU A 37 -20.79 13.28 12.85
CA GLU A 37 -21.18 14.04 11.64
C GLU A 37 -21.88 13.14 10.62
N LEU A 38 -21.45 11.88 10.49
CA LEU A 38 -22.13 10.89 9.65
C LEU A 38 -23.51 10.52 10.20
N ASP A 39 -23.64 10.37 11.51
CA ASP A 39 -24.94 10.09 12.13
C ASP A 39 -25.91 11.25 11.88
N ALA A 40 -25.45 12.50 12.06
CA ALA A 40 -26.22 13.69 11.76
C ALA A 40 -26.62 13.79 10.27
N ALA A 41 -25.66 13.61 9.36
CA ALA A 41 -25.89 13.73 7.91
C ALA A 41 -26.86 12.66 7.36
N HIS A 42 -26.94 11.50 8.01
CA HIS A 42 -27.80 10.39 7.59
C HIS A 42 -29.05 10.20 8.47
N GLY A 43 -29.30 11.09 9.43
CA GLY A 43 -30.46 10.99 10.34
C GLY A 43 -30.45 9.75 11.23
N ARG A 44 -29.25 9.26 11.60
CA ARG A 44 -29.08 8.08 12.47
C ARG A 44 -29.09 8.46 13.94
N ARG A 45 -29.21 7.45 14.81
CA ARG A 45 -29.08 7.68 16.24
C ARG A 45 -27.62 8.08 16.55
N PRO A 46 -27.38 9.03 17.47
CA PRO A 46 -26.02 9.41 17.86
C PRO A 46 -25.20 8.19 18.31
N GLY A 47 -24.00 8.04 17.75
CA GLY A 47 -23.08 6.94 18.05
C GLY A 47 -23.33 5.64 17.28
N GLU A 48 -24.38 5.57 16.46
CA GLU A 48 -24.73 4.37 15.69
C GLU A 48 -23.67 4.00 14.66
N SER A 49 -23.12 4.97 13.93
CA SER A 49 -22.07 4.71 12.93
C SER A 49 -20.80 4.19 13.58
N ARG A 50 -20.43 4.71 14.76
CA ARG A 50 -19.29 4.21 15.54
C ARG A 50 -19.56 2.81 16.08
N ALA A 51 -20.73 2.58 16.69
CA ALA A 51 -21.09 1.29 17.28
C ALA A 51 -21.04 0.15 16.26
N ARG A 52 -21.48 0.40 15.02
CA ARG A 52 -21.49 -0.61 13.96
C ARG A 52 -20.12 -0.87 13.34
N SER A 53 -19.28 0.16 13.19
CA SER A 53 -18.03 0.06 12.41
C SER A 53 -16.75 0.10 13.23
N GLY A 54 -16.81 0.54 14.50
CA GLY A 54 -15.64 0.82 15.32
C GLY A 54 -14.80 2.02 14.86
N VAL A 55 -15.21 2.69 13.78
CA VAL A 55 -14.46 3.83 13.20
C VAL A 55 -14.90 5.12 13.87
N GLU A 56 -13.94 5.89 14.36
CA GLU A 56 -14.18 7.21 14.95
C GLU A 56 -14.18 8.32 13.88
N VAL A 57 -13.24 8.21 12.94
CA VAL A 57 -12.97 9.23 11.92
C VAL A 57 -12.68 8.59 10.58
N ARG A 58 -13.22 9.17 9.51
CA ARG A 58 -12.94 8.83 8.11
C ARG A 58 -12.38 10.03 7.37
N ARG A 59 -11.77 9.76 6.21
CA ARG A 59 -11.31 10.81 5.31
C ARG A 59 -11.94 10.69 3.94
N TRP A 60 -12.41 11.82 3.42
CA TRP A 60 -13.13 11.93 2.16
C TRP A 60 -12.34 12.83 1.21
N ALA A 61 -12.38 12.50 -0.08
CA ALA A 61 -11.81 13.34 -1.11
C ALA A 61 -12.65 14.61 -1.26
N ARG A 62 -11.99 15.75 -1.42
CA ARG A 62 -12.64 16.95 -1.97
C ARG A 62 -12.87 16.79 -3.47
N SER A 63 -13.69 17.66 -4.06
CA SER A 63 -14.00 17.63 -5.48
C SER A 63 -12.75 17.78 -6.37
N GLU A 64 -11.73 18.51 -5.90
CA GLU A 64 -10.44 18.67 -6.57
C GLU A 64 -9.46 17.50 -6.37
N GLU A 65 -9.74 16.61 -5.41
CA GLU A 65 -8.90 15.45 -5.11
C GLU A 65 -9.33 14.26 -5.96
N THR A 66 -8.47 13.87 -6.90
CA THR A 66 -8.67 12.74 -7.81
C THR A 66 -7.60 11.68 -7.60
N SER A 67 -7.87 10.45 -8.03
CA SER A 67 -6.87 9.37 -8.00
C SER A 67 -5.57 9.73 -8.73
N SER A 68 -5.65 10.60 -9.75
CA SER A 68 -4.49 11.10 -10.49
C SER A 68 -3.70 12.17 -9.73
N SER A 69 -4.37 13.03 -8.96
CA SER A 69 -3.71 14.09 -8.17
C SER A 69 -3.01 13.55 -6.92
N TRP A 70 -3.35 12.35 -6.46
CA TRP A 70 -2.74 11.71 -5.28
C TRP A 70 -1.41 11.01 -5.54
N ARG A 71 -0.85 11.11 -6.76
CA ARG A 71 0.46 10.53 -7.05
C ARG A 71 1.53 11.23 -6.21
N PRO A 72 2.25 10.53 -5.33
CA PRO A 72 3.36 11.13 -4.61
C PRO A 72 4.42 11.59 -5.62
N ARG A 73 4.95 12.80 -5.43
CA ARG A 73 6.15 13.23 -6.16
C ARG A 73 7.26 12.25 -5.81
N ARG A 74 7.79 11.57 -6.83
CA ARG A 74 8.91 10.64 -6.67
C ARG A 74 10.12 11.45 -6.21
N SER A 75 10.50 11.33 -4.93
CA SER A 75 11.82 11.75 -4.49
C SER A 75 12.82 10.77 -5.10
N LEU A 76 13.60 11.22 -6.09
CA LEU A 76 14.75 10.48 -6.57
C LEU A 76 15.77 10.38 -5.42
N GLY A 77 15.68 9.32 -4.62
CA GLY A 77 16.71 8.99 -3.65
C GLY A 77 18.03 8.82 -4.39
N ARG A 78 19.06 9.61 -4.01
CA ARG A 78 20.41 9.41 -4.51
C ARG A 78 20.85 8.01 -4.10
N SER A 79 21.08 7.16 -5.08
CA SER A 79 21.74 5.87 -4.88
C SER A 79 23.09 6.11 -4.19
N ARG A 80 23.23 5.70 -2.93
CA ARG A 80 24.55 5.45 -2.35
C ARG A 80 25.06 4.20 -3.05
N ARG A 81 26.00 4.38 -3.98
CA ARG A 81 26.91 3.30 -4.37
C ARG A 81 27.67 2.92 -3.10
N GLN A 82 27.58 1.66 -2.69
CA GLN A 82 28.53 1.10 -1.73
C GLN A 82 29.74 0.64 -2.56
N ASP A 83 30.92 1.08 -2.13
CA ASP A 83 32.23 0.57 -2.56
C ASP A 83 32.42 -0.90 -2.17
#